data_AF-A0AAE1A0W8-F1
#
_entry.id   AF-A0AAE1A0W8-F1
#
_cell.length_a   1.000
_cell.length_b   1.000
_cell.length_c   1.000
_cell.angle_alpha   90.00
_cell.angle_beta   90.00
_cell.angle_gamma   90.00
#
_symmetry.space_group_name_H-M   'P 1'
#
loop_
_entity.id
_entity.type
_entity.pdbx_description
1 polymer ?
#
loop_
_entity_poly.entity_id
_entity_poly.type
_entity_poly.pdbx_seq_one_letter_code
_entity_poly.pdbx_strand_id
1 'polypeptide(L)'
;MGRWRQSYSHGEVETVIQSLGGGDSHTVMGRWRQSYSHGEVERVIQSWRGGDSHTVMERWRESYSHEEVETVIQSWRGGDSHTVMVRWR
;
A
#
# COMPACT_ATOMS: atom_id res chain seq x y z
N MET A 1 38.33 23.43 -4.08
CA MET A 1 36.99 23.35 -3.44
C MET A 1 36.22 22.21 -4.13
N GLY A 2 36.14 21.04 -3.51
CA GLY A 2 35.41 19.90 -4.08
C GLY A 2 33.91 20.19 -4.08
N ARG A 3 33.27 20.14 -5.24
CA ARG A 3 31.82 20.27 -5.38
C ARG A 3 31.20 18.92 -4.99
N TRP A 4 30.72 18.82 -3.76
CA TRP A 4 29.94 17.66 -3.33
C TRP A 4 28.65 17.61 -4.15
N ARG A 5 28.54 16.65 -5.08
CA ARG A 5 27.24 16.21 -5.59
C ARG A 5 26.72 15.17 -4.60
N GLN A 6 25.84 15.59 -3.71
CA GLN A 6 25.02 14.65 -2.94
C GLN A 6 24.09 13.95 -3.93
N SER A 7 24.38 12.68 -4.22
CA SER A 7 23.44 11.81 -4.90
C SER A 7 22.34 11.50 -3.89
N TYR A 8 21.21 12.21 -4.01
CA TYR A 8 20.00 11.97 -3.22
C TYR A 8 19.58 10.52 -3.43
N SER A 9 19.75 9.69 -2.40
CA SER A 9 19.34 8.28 -2.41
C SER A 9 17.81 8.23 -2.45
N HIS A 10 17.25 8.12 -3.64
CA HIS A 10 15.85 7.79 -3.85
C HIS A 10 15.78 6.32 -4.25
N GLY A 11 15.23 5.49 -3.37
CA GLY A 11 14.96 4.08 -3.62
C GLY A 11 13.47 3.88 -3.79
N GLU A 12 13.07 3.17 -4.84
CA GLU A 12 11.70 2.70 -5.03
C GLU A 12 11.73 1.22 -5.36
N VAL A 13 10.88 0.46 -4.68
CA VAL A 13 10.67 -0.96 -4.95
C VAL A 13 9.17 -1.20 -5.05
N GLU A 14 8.76 -1.83 -6.15
CA GLU A 14 7.39 -2.27 -6.36
C GLU A 14 7.37 -3.80 -6.52
N THR A 15 6.37 -4.43 -5.91
CA THR A 15 6.16 -5.87 -5.95
C THR A 15 4.70 -6.15 -6.24
N VAL A 16 4.43 -7.10 -7.13
CA VAL A 16 3.09 -7.52 -7.48
C VAL A 16 3.05 -9.04 -7.50
N ILE A 17 2.13 -9.62 -6.74
CA ILE A 17 1.85 -11.06 -6.71
C ILE A 17 0.37 -11.24 -7.05
N GLN A 18 0.10 -12.10 -8.03
CA GLN A 18 -1.26 -12.42 -8.47
C GLN A 18 -1.49 -13.93 -8.39
N SER A 19 -2.68 -14.33 -8.00
CA SER A 19 -3.11 -15.73 -7.95
C SER A 19 -4.54 -15.83 -8.45
N LEU A 20 -4.79 -16.77 -9.35
CA LEU A 20 -6.07 -17.02 -9.99
C LEU A 20 -6.41 -18.50 -9.85
N GLY A 21 -7.65 -18.83 -9.47
CA GLY A 21 -8.09 -20.22 -9.37
C GLY A 21 -9.57 -20.35 -9.07
N GLY A 22 -10.27 -21.25 -9.79
CA GLY A 22 -11.65 -21.62 -9.47
C GLY A 22 -12.68 -20.48 -9.52
N GLY A 23 -12.41 -19.42 -10.30
CA GLY A 23 -13.26 -18.21 -10.34
C GLY A 23 -12.88 -17.15 -9.31
N ASP A 24 -11.89 -17.43 -8.47
CA ASP A 24 -11.37 -16.52 -7.45
C ASP A 24 -10.07 -15.85 -7.95
N SER A 25 -9.84 -14.61 -7.53
CA SER A 25 -8.58 -13.90 -7.77
C SER A 25 -8.08 -13.21 -6.53
N HIS A 26 -6.76 -13.18 -6.37
CA HIS A 26 -6.08 -12.48 -5.29
C HIS A 26 -4.88 -11.72 -5.86
N THR A 27 -4.79 -10.44 -5.54
CA THR A 27 -3.69 -9.56 -5.95
C THR A 27 -3.11 -8.89 -4.72
N VAL A 28 -1.79 -8.97 -4.56
CA VAL A 28 -1.04 -8.25 -3.54
C VAL A 28 -0.06 -7.34 -4.24
N MET A 29 -0.16 -6.05 -3.96
CA MET A 29 0.78 -5.04 -4.42
C MET A 29 1.47 -4.43 -3.20
N GLY A 30 2.78 -4.29 -3.27
CA GLY A 30 3.58 -3.63 -2.25
C GLY A 30 4.48 -2.63 -2.93
N ARG A 31 4.50 -1.41 -2.41
CA ARG A 31 5.37 -0.33 -2.85
C ARG A 31 6.11 0.24 -1.66
N TRP A 32 7.42 0.39 -1.81
CA TRP A 32 8.26 1.04 -0.83
C TRP A 32 9.03 2.15 -1.50
N ARG A 33 9.00 3.33 -0.90
CA ARG A 33 9.78 4.48 -1.31
C ARG A 33 10.56 5.01 -0.12
N GLN A 34 11.85 5.22 -0.32
CA GLN A 34 12.69 5.85 0.69
C GLN A 34 13.51 6.96 0.07
N SER A 35 13.58 8.05 0.82
CA SER A 35 14.45 9.19 0.58
C SER A 35 15.23 9.51 1.84
N TYR A 36 16.18 10.45 1.76
CA TYR A 36 16.98 10.85 2.92
C TYR A 36 16.17 11.28 4.15
N SER A 37 14.96 11.80 3.98
CA SER A 37 14.17 12.40 5.07
C SER A 37 12.76 11.84 5.21
N HIS A 38 12.38 10.90 4.36
CA HIS A 38 11.02 10.39 4.29
C HIS A 38 11.00 8.96 3.77
N GLY A 39 10.25 8.10 4.46
CA GLY A 39 9.91 6.75 4.07
C GLY A 39 8.40 6.63 3.82
N GLU A 40 8.02 5.87 2.80
CA GLU A 40 6.64 5.51 2.52
C GLU A 40 6.55 4.03 2.18
N VAL A 41 5.62 3.33 2.81
CA VAL A 41 5.22 1.97 2.45
C VAL A 41 3.74 2.03 2.08
N GLU A 42 3.38 1.42 0.96
CA GLU A 42 1.99 1.19 0.58
C GLU A 42 1.80 -0.30 0.27
N ARG A 43 0.76 -0.89 0.83
CA ARG A 43 0.37 -2.28 0.57
C ARG A 43 -1.10 -2.31 0.19
N VAL A 44 -1.40 -2.96 -0.92
CA VAL A 44 -2.76 -3.16 -1.40
C VAL A 44 -3.00 -4.65 -1.58
N ILE A 45 -4.02 -5.17 -0.91
CA ILE A 45 -4.49 -6.54 -1.09
C ILE A 45 -5.89 -6.47 -1.68
N GLN A 46 -6.11 -7.11 -2.82
CA GLN A 46 -7.41 -7.25 -3.44
C GLN A 46 -7.75 -8.72 -3.56
N SER A 47 -9.00 -9.05 -3.31
CA SER A 47 -9.52 -10.40 -3.49
C SER A 47 -10.92 -10.34 -4.09
N TRP A 48 -11.19 -11.29 -4.97
CA TRP A 48 -12.49 -11.51 -5.58
C TRP A 48 -12.85 -12.98 -5.47
N ARG A 49 -14.09 -13.24 -5.07
CA ARG A 49 -14.58 -14.60 -4.88
C ARG A 49 -16.08 -14.67 -5.12
N GLY A 50 -16.50 -15.38 -6.16
CA GLY A 50 -17.92 -15.65 -6.42
C GLY A 50 -18.81 -14.39 -6.50
N GLY A 51 -18.27 -13.30 -7.04
CA GLY A 51 -18.94 -12.00 -7.08
C GLY A 51 -18.57 -11.08 -5.91
N ASP A 52 -18.22 -11.60 -4.73
CA ASP A 52 -17.79 -10.75 -3.62
C ASP A 52 -16.37 -10.20 -3.87
N SER A 53 -16.09 -9.00 -3.34
CA SER A 53 -14.75 -8.40 -3.38
C SER A 53 -14.33 -7.81 -2.05
N HIS A 54 -13.03 -7.81 -1.80
CA HIS A 54 -12.44 -7.19 -0.62
C HIS A 54 -11.10 -6.56 -0.97
N THR A 55 -10.94 -5.29 -0.61
CA THR A 55 -9.73 -4.50 -0.80
C THR A 55 -9.24 -3.99 0.55
N VAL A 56 -7.97 -4.23 0.86
CA VAL A 56 -7.26 -3.63 1.99
C VAL A 56 -6.15 -2.77 1.43
N MET A 57 -6.11 -1.51 1.83
CA MET A 57 -5.00 -0.59 1.56
C MET A 57 -4.41 -0.18 2.90
N GLU A 58 -3.11 -0.39 3.05
CA GLU A 58 -2.33 0.08 4.19
C GLU A 58 -1.25 1.02 3.68
N ARG A 59 -1.15 2.18 4.30
CA ARG A 59 -0.13 3.17 4.00
C ARG A 59 0.54 3.59 5.29
N TRP A 60 1.87 3.54 5.28
CA TRP A 60 2.71 4.02 6.35
C TRP A 60 3.63 5.10 5.80
N ARG A 61 3.68 6.25 6.48
CA ARG A 61 4.56 7.36 6.16
C ARG A 61 5.37 7.70 7.39
N GLU A 62 6.67 7.86 7.21
CA GLU A 62 7.58 8.30 8.25
C GLU A 62 8.44 9.44 7.73
N SER A 63 8.69 10.41 8.59
CA SER A 63 9.65 11.49 8.41
C SER A 63 10.35 11.74 9.73
N TYR A 64 11.42 12.54 9.72
CA TYR A 64 12.18 12.88 10.93
C TYR A 64 11.36 13.39 12.13
N SER A 65 10.13 13.86 11.91
CA SER A 65 9.30 14.48 12.95
C SER A 65 7.86 13.95 13.01
N HIS A 66 7.49 12.98 12.18
CA HIS A 66 6.11 12.53 12.08
C HIS A 66 6.02 11.11 11.52
N GLU A 67 5.17 10.30 12.13
CA GLU A 67 4.77 8.98 11.65
C GLU A 67 3.25 9.00 11.41
N GLU A 68 2.81 8.38 10.34
CA GLU A 68 1.39 8.25 10.02
C GLU A 68 1.09 6.85 9.48
N VAL A 69 0.01 6.25 9.96
CA VAL A 69 -0.51 4.98 9.47
C VAL A 69 -1.95 5.15 9.06
N GLU A 70 -2.29 4.74 7.85
CA GLU A 70 -3.66 4.73 7.33
C GLU A 70 -3.99 3.32 6.85
N THR A 71 -5.12 2.78 7.31
CA THR A 71 -5.67 1.52 6.84
C THR A 71 -7.09 1.77 6.33
N VAL A 72 -7.34 1.38 5.08
CA VAL A 72 -8.65 1.42 4.44
C VAL A 72 -9.04 0.02 4.05
N ILE A 73 -10.21 -0.42 4.52
CA ILE A 73 -10.82 -1.70 4.16
C ILE A 73 -12.11 -1.41 3.41
N GLN A 74 -12.23 -1.96 2.21
CA GLN A 74 -13.44 -1.92 1.40
C GLN A 74 -13.90 -3.33 1.11
N SER A 75 -15.18 -3.59 1.27
CA SER A 75 -15.78 -4.89 0.95
C SER A 75 -17.07 -4.70 0.18
N TRP A 76 -17.28 -5.55 -0.81
CA TRP A 76 -18.51 -5.65 -1.55
C TRP A 76 -19.04 -7.07 -1.47
N ARG A 77 -20.29 -7.22 -1.06
CA ARG A 77 -20.92 -8.52 -0.90
C ARG A 77 -22.41 -8.45 -1.20
N GLY A 78 -22.85 -9.25 -2.17
CA GLY A 78 -24.28 -9.38 -2.49
C GLY A 78 -25.02 -8.07 -2.80
N GLY A 79 -24.34 -7.06 -3.34
CA GLY A 79 -24.91 -5.73 -3.62
C GLY A 79 -24.58 -4.64 -2.60
N ASP A 80 -24.13 -5.01 -1.40
CA ASP A 80 -23.79 -4.06 -0.34
C ASP A 80 -22.30 -3.72 -0.33
N SER A 81 -21.98 -2.45 -0.09
CA SER A 81 -20.61 -1.95 0.06
C SER A 81 -20.36 -1.44 1.47
N HIS A 82 -19.23 -1.83 2.07
CA HIS A 82 -18.78 -1.31 3.37
C HIS A 82 -17.35 -0.78 3.25
N THR A 83 -17.13 0.39 3.85
CA THR A 83 -15.81 1.03 3.93
C THR A 83 -15.48 1.35 5.37
N VAL A 84 -14.29 0.94 5.82
CA VAL A 84 -13.72 1.29 7.11
C VAL A 84 -12.39 1.99 6.87
N MET A 85 -12.18 3.12 7.54
CA MET A 85 -10.93 3.87 7.51
C MET A 85 -10.45 4.07 8.94
N VAL A 86 -9.19 3.75 9.19
CA VAL A 86 -8.51 3.99 10.47
C VAL A 86 -7.23 4.75 10.18
N ARG A 87 -6.97 5.81 10.95
CA ARG A 87 -5.77 6.64 10.81
C ARG A 87 -5.12 6.88 12.16
N TRP A 88 -3.82 6.71 12.21
CA TRP A 88 -2.95 6.94 13.36
C TRP A 88 -1.89 7.96 12.97
N ARG A 89 -1.57 8.88 13.88
CA ARG A 89 -0.56 9.94 13.73
C ARG A 89 0.02 10.28 15.09
#